data_AF-A0A2X3DR44-F1
#
_entry.id   AF-A0A2X3DR44-F1
#
_cell.length_a   1.000
_cell.length_b   1.000
_cell.length_c   1.000
_cell.angle_alpha   90.00
_cell.angle_beta   90.00
_cell.angle_gamma   90.00
#
_symmetry.space_group_name_H-M   'P 1'
#
loop_
_entity.id
_entity.type
_entity.pdbx_description
1 polymer ?
#
loop_
_entity_poly.entity_id
_entity_poly.type
_entity_poly.pdbx_seq_one_letter_code
_entity_poly.pdbx_strand_id
1 'polypeptide(L)' 'MAERLNRELTPVTDTWMAQLQQLVDDAESLESLRDGLDKLLPDMDLEQYAEVMAQAMSVAALAGRYELLEEMNGR' A
#
# COMPACT_ATOMS: atom_id res chain seq x y z
N MET A 1 2.17 18.17 21.25
CA MET A 1 1.82 16.75 21.47
C MET A 1 1.88 15.96 20.17
N ALA A 2 1.21 16.43 19.11
CA ALA A 2 1.31 15.86 17.75
C ALA A 2 2.75 15.71 17.22
N GLU A 3 3.63 16.71 17.37
CA GLU A 3 5.04 16.59 16.89
C GLU A 3 5.92 15.62 17.68
N ARG A 4 5.57 15.36 18.94
CA ARG A 4 6.29 14.39 19.76
C ARG A 4 5.86 12.98 19.38
N LEU A 5 4.55 12.78 19.26
CA LEU A 5 3.96 11.56 18.74
C LEU A 5 4.49 11.26 17.33
N ASN A 6 4.57 12.25 16.45
CA ASN A 6 5.14 12.09 15.13
C ASN A 6 6.59 11.59 15.21
N ARG A 7 7.47 12.24 15.99
CA ARG A 7 8.87 11.80 16.15
C ARG A 7 9.03 10.41 16.77
N GLU A 8 8.12 10.03 17.66
CA GLU A 8 8.12 8.71 18.29
C GLU A 8 7.59 7.62 17.35
N LEU A 9 6.66 7.97 16.44
CA LEU A 9 6.08 7.06 15.45
C LEU A 9 6.89 6.98 14.15
N THR A 10 7.59 8.05 13.75
CA THR A 10 8.36 8.13 12.49
C THR A 10 9.21 6.87 12.25
N PRO A 11 10.03 6.38 13.20
CA PRO A 11 10.88 5.21 12.96
C PRO A 11 10.09 3.92 12.73
N VAL A 12 8.93 3.80 13.40
CA VAL A 12 8.04 2.64 13.29
C VAL A 12 7.33 2.66 11.94
N THR A 13 6.81 3.82 11.54
CA THR A 13 6.21 4.02 10.22
C THR A 13 7.22 3.88 9.08
N ASP A 14 8.46 4.33 9.24
CA ASP A 14 9.51 4.19 8.22
C ASP A 14 9.89 2.71 8.02
N THR A 15 10.02 1.97 9.13
CA THR A 15 10.31 0.53 9.09
C THR A 15 9.17 -0.24 8.42
N TRP A 16 7.92 0.08 8.75
CA TRP A 16 6.75 -0.54 8.14
C TRP A 16 6.61 -0.18 6.65
N MET A 17 6.86 1.08 6.28
CA MET A 17 6.89 1.52 4.88
C MET A 17 7.97 0.80 4.06
N ALA A 18 9.16 0.59 4.63
CA ALA A 18 10.22 -0.16 3.97
C ALA A 18 9.83 -1.63 3.72
N GLN A 19 9.15 -2.26 4.68
CA GLN A 19 8.64 -3.63 4.53
C GLN A 19 7.56 -3.72 3.44
N LEU A 20 6.68 -2.72 3.36
CA LEU A 20 5.67 -2.64 2.31
C LEU A 20 6.29 -2.42 0.92
N GLN A 21 7.29 -1.54 0.80
CA GLN A 21 7.99 -1.32 -0.46
C GLN A 21 8.66 -2.60 -0.95
N GLN A 22 9.38 -3.27 -0.05
CA GLN A 22 10.04 -4.53 -0.38
C GLN A 22 9.03 -5.61 -0.78
N LEU A 23 7.88 -5.67 -0.11
CA LEU A 23 6.82 -6.60 -0.50
C LEU A 23 6.31 -6.34 -1.92
N VAL A 24 6.13 -5.07 -2.30
CA VAL A 24 5.69 -4.68 -3.64
C VAL A 24 6.77 -5.03 -4.68
N ASP A 25 8.03 -4.76 -4.39
CA ASP A 25 9.16 -5.04 -5.29
C ASP A 25 9.37 -6.55 -5.50
N ASP A 26 9.19 -7.36 -4.46
CA ASP A 26 9.35 -8.81 -4.50
C ASP A 26 8.10 -9.56 -5.03
N ALA A 27 6.95 -8.87 -5.18
CA ALA A 27 5.71 -9.50 -5.58
C ALA A 27 5.67 -9.80 -7.10
N GLU A 28 5.79 -11.09 -7.44
CA GLU A 28 5.67 -11.56 -8.83
C GLU A 28 4.22 -11.56 -9.37
N SER A 29 3.23 -11.46 -8.49
CA SER A 29 1.81 -11.42 -8.84
C SER A 29 0.98 -10.69 -7.77
N LEU A 30 -0.25 -10.30 -8.13
CA LEU A 30 -1.20 -9.70 -7.18
C LEU A 30 -1.60 -10.67 -6.06
N GLU A 31 -1.66 -11.99 -6.33
CA GLU A 31 -1.88 -12.99 -5.29
C GLU A 31 -0.68 -13.07 -4.31
N SER A 32 0.55 -13.02 -4.82
CA SER A 32 1.76 -12.99 -3.98
C SER A 32 1.81 -11.75 -3.08
N LEU A 33 1.45 -10.58 -3.63
CA LEU A 33 1.33 -9.34 -2.88
C LEU A 33 0.30 -9.45 -1.75
N ARG A 34 -0.90 -9.99 -2.06
CA ARG A 34 -1.96 -10.23 -1.09
C ARG A 34 -1.50 -11.16 0.04
N ASP A 35 -0.89 -12.30 -0.30
CA ASP A 35 -0.44 -13.27 0.69
C ASP A 35 0.68 -12.72 1.58
N GLY A 36 1.52 -11.82 1.04
CA GLY A 36 2.53 -11.13 1.83
C GLY A 36 1.96 -10.02 2.72
N LEU A 37 0.92 -9.31 2.27
CA LEU A 37 0.20 -8.34 3.10
C LEU A 37 -0.47 -9.01 4.30
N ASP A 38 -1.08 -10.18 4.10
CA ASP A 38 -1.70 -10.99 5.16
C ASP A 38 -0.69 -11.40 6.25
N LYS A 39 0.55 -11.70 5.85
CA LYS A 39 1.65 -12.00 6.79
C LYS A 39 2.15 -10.77 7.56
N LEU A 40 2.04 -9.58 6.97
CA LEU A 40 2.46 -8.31 7.57
C LEU A 40 1.40 -7.73 8.53
N LEU A 41 0.12 -8.02 8.32
CA LEU A 41 -0.99 -7.58 9.18
C LEU A 41 -1.87 -8.76 9.62
N PRO A 42 -1.36 -9.65 10.50
CA PRO A 42 -2.06 -10.88 10.88
C PRO A 42 -3.31 -10.67 11.75
N ASP A 43 -3.49 -9.49 12.35
CA ASP A 43 -4.61 -9.20 13.28
C ASP A 43 -5.77 -8.43 12.62
N MET A 44 -5.79 -8.31 11.29
CA MET A 44 -6.88 -7.62 10.59
C MET A 44 -8.07 -8.56 10.37
N ASP A 45 -9.28 -8.11 10.75
CA ASP A 45 -10.50 -8.86 10.47
C ASP A 45 -10.76 -8.96 8.95
N LEU A 46 -11.33 -10.08 8.50
CA LEU A 46 -11.52 -10.39 7.08
C LEU A 46 -12.37 -9.33 6.36
N GLU A 47 -13.37 -8.77 7.04
CA GLU A 47 -14.21 -7.71 6.50
C GLU A 47 -13.42 -6.40 6.31
N GLN A 48 -12.58 -6.05 7.28
CA GLN A 48 -11.71 -4.87 7.20
C GLN A 48 -10.66 -5.02 6.09
N TYR A 49 -10.08 -6.22 5.98
CA TYR A 49 -9.15 -6.56 4.91
C TYR A 49 -9.80 -6.38 3.53
N ALA A 50 -11.02 -6.90 3.33
CA ALA A 50 -11.74 -6.79 2.07
C ALA A 50 -12.05 -5.33 1.70
N GLU A 51 -12.43 -4.51 2.68
CA GLU A 51 -12.70 -3.08 2.47
C GLU A 51 -11.44 -2.32 2.06
N VAL A 52 -10.33 -2.50 2.77
CA VAL A 52 -9.05 -1.85 2.46
C VAL A 52 -8.55 -2.25 1.07
N MET A 53 -8.64 -3.53 0.71
CA MET A 53 -8.24 -4.02 -0.62
C MET A 53 -9.12 -3.43 -1.74
N ALA A 54 -10.43 -3.34 -1.54
CA ALA A 54 -11.33 -2.72 -2.51
C ALA A 54 -10.98 -1.24 -2.74
N GLN A 55 -10.67 -0.50 -1.67
CA GLN A 55 -10.23 0.89 -1.77
C GLN A 55 -8.88 0.99 -2.51
N ALA A 56 -7.90 0.18 -2.14
CA ALA A 56 -6.58 0.17 -2.78
C ALA A 56 -6.66 -0.12 -4.28
N MET A 57 -7.44 -1.12 -4.70
CA MET A 57 -7.64 -1.43 -6.11
C MET A 57 -8.34 -0.29 -6.88
N SER A 58 -9.29 0.41 -6.23
CA SER A 58 -9.94 1.57 -6.84
C SER A 58 -8.95 2.71 -7.09
N VAL A 59 -8.05 2.97 -6.13
CA VAL A 59 -6.99 3.97 -6.23
C VAL A 59 -5.96 3.59 -7.29
N ALA A 60 -5.49 2.34 -7.32
CA ALA A 60 -4.56 1.86 -8.34
C ALA A 60 -5.17 1.97 -9.75
N ALA A 61 -6.44 1.62 -9.92
CA ALA A 61 -7.14 1.75 -11.20
C ALA A 61 -7.37 3.21 -11.61
N LEU A 62 -7.47 4.14 -10.66
CA LEU A 62 -7.53 5.58 -10.92
C LEU A 62 -6.14 6.14 -11.28
N ALA A 63 -5.10 5.75 -10.54
CA ALA A 63 -3.72 6.15 -10.77
C ALA A 63 -3.21 5.69 -12.14
N GLY A 64 -3.41 4.41 -12.50
CA GLY A 64 -3.00 3.91 -13.82
C GLY A 64 -3.74 4.60 -14.98
N ARG A 65 -4.99 5.04 -14.78
CA ARG A 65 -5.70 5.86 -15.77
C ARG A 65 -5.15 7.27 -15.87
N TYR A 66 -4.73 7.84 -14.75
CA TYR A 66 -4.10 9.15 -14.72
C TYR A 66 -2.75 9.13 -15.44
N GLU A 67 -1.90 8.13 -15.17
CA GLU A 67 -0.61 7.92 -15.85
C GLU A 67 -0.78 7.79 -17.37
N LEU A 68 -1.75 6.99 -17.83
CA LEU A 68 -2.05 6.85 -19.27
C LEU A 68 -2.53 8.16 -19.91
N LEU A 69 -3.37 8.94 -19.22
CA LEU A 69 -3.84 10.23 -19.72
C LEU A 69 -2.72 11.26 -19.76
N GLU A 70 -1.78 11.20 -18.83
CA GLU A 70 -0.59 12.04 -18.81
C GLU A 70 0.36 11.68 -19.97
N GLU A 71 0.61 10.38 -20.22
CA GLU A 71 1.37 9.92 -21.40
C GLU A 71 0.71 10.33 -22.72
N MET A 72 -0.63 10.27 -22.81
CA MET A 72 -1.38 10.67 -24.00
C MET A 72 -1.41 12.19 -24.22
N ASN A 73 -1.39 12.98 -23.13
CA ASN A 73 -1.35 14.44 -23.19
C ASN A 73 0.09 15.00 -23.20
N GLY A 74 1.11 14.14 -23.10
CA GLY A 74 2.51 14.51 -22.92
C GLY A 74 3.46 13.90 -23.96
N ARG A 75 3.45 14.47 -25.17
CA ARG A 75 4.67 14.76 -25.94
C ARG A 75 4.67 16.22 -26.35
#